data_AF-A0AAJ6AIA8-F1
#
_entry.id   AF-A0AAJ6AIA8-F1
#
_cell.length_a   1.000
_cell.length_b   1.000
_cell.length_c   1.000
_cell.angle_alpha   90.00
_cell.angle_beta   90.00
_cell.angle_gamma   90.00
#
_symmetry.space_group_name_H-M   'P 1'
#
loop_
_entity.id
_entity.type
_entity.pdbx_description
1 polymer ?
#
loop_
_entity_poly.entity_id
_entity_poly.type
_entity_poly.pdbx_seq_one_letter_code
_entity_poly.pdbx_strand_id
1 'polypeptide(L)'
;MPDRSPDEPHSEEQQWRDIVLELGGSDTQATAPAPVDRTAHQHGETSTTATPRGPRDYTLAEEPDDDFVPATPRPIFSGSPRAVLSWVTVIGIPLIFFALWVLPGVQLSWWFTTGLWLAWFGAAVSLFYLLPRDRYSRRDSDDDYGSGARV
;
A
#
# COMPACT_ATOMS: atom_id res chain seq x y z
N MET A 1 -12.41 -35.77 38.56
CA MET A 1 -11.57 -34.56 38.54
C MET A 1 -10.20 -34.96 38.01
N PRO A 2 -9.88 -34.69 36.73
CA PRO A 2 -8.50 -34.59 36.28
C PRO A 2 -8.16 -33.11 36.05
N ASP A 3 -7.11 -32.70 36.72
CA ASP A 3 -6.51 -31.37 36.77
C ASP A 3 -6.00 -30.95 35.38
N ARG A 4 -6.44 -29.78 34.91
CA ARG A 4 -5.91 -29.15 33.69
C ARG A 4 -4.69 -28.36 34.13
N SER A 5 -3.54 -29.04 34.19
CA SER A 5 -2.25 -28.40 34.41
C SER A 5 -2.09 -27.26 33.40
N PRO A 6 -1.72 -26.04 33.83
CA PRO A 6 -1.49 -24.94 32.91
C PRO A 6 -0.36 -25.36 31.98
N ASP A 7 -0.61 -25.31 30.68
CA ASP A 7 0.43 -25.37 29.66
C ASP A 7 1.53 -24.39 30.08
N GLU A 8 2.65 -24.89 30.61
CA GLU A 8 3.83 -24.06 30.83
C GLU A 8 4.23 -23.54 29.45
N PRO A 9 4.12 -22.22 29.19
CA PRO A 9 4.72 -21.68 27.99
C PRO A 9 6.23 -21.97 28.12
N HIS A 10 6.90 -22.31 27.02
CA HIS A 10 8.34 -22.04 26.95
C HIS A 10 8.57 -20.65 27.55
N SER A 11 9.35 -20.56 28.63
CA SER A 11 9.53 -19.29 29.34
C SER A 11 9.91 -18.24 28.31
N GLU A 12 9.29 -17.05 28.32
CA GLU A 12 9.46 -16.05 27.26
C GLU A 12 10.95 -15.79 26.95
N GLU A 13 11.81 -15.91 27.97
CA GLU A 13 13.27 -15.95 27.87
C GLU A 13 13.82 -16.98 26.87
N GLN A 14 13.34 -18.23 26.90
CA GLN A 14 13.74 -19.27 25.94
C GLN A 14 13.31 -18.92 24.51
N GLN A 15 12.11 -18.36 24.34
CA GLN A 15 11.61 -17.94 23.03
C GLN A 15 12.42 -16.77 22.48
N TRP A 16 12.76 -15.78 23.33
CA TRP A 16 13.62 -14.68 22.94
C TRP A 16 15.02 -15.12 22.55
N ARG A 17 15.59 -16.07 23.30
CA ARG A 17 16.90 -16.65 22.99
C ARG A 17 16.93 -17.35 21.64
N ASP A 18 15.90 -18.12 21.31
CA ASP A 18 15.81 -18.84 20.05
C ASP A 18 15.77 -17.87 18.86
N ILE A 19 14.97 -16.80 18.96
CA ILE A 19 14.90 -15.74 17.94
C ILE A 19 16.24 -15.04 17.74
N VAL A 20 16.95 -14.72 18.83
CA VAL A 20 18.27 -14.05 18.75
C VAL A 20 19.30 -14.96 18.10
N LEU A 21 19.28 -16.26 18.39
CA LEU A 21 20.19 -17.24 17.79
C LEU A 21 19.85 -17.48 16.31
N GLU A 22 18.57 -17.57 15.95
CA GLU A 22 18.12 -17.73 14.56
C GLU A 22 18.57 -16.54 13.69
N LEU A 23 18.57 -15.33 14.24
CA LEU A 23 19.03 -14.12 13.55
C LEU A 23 20.56 -13.96 13.51
N GLY A 24 21.31 -14.94 14.03
CA GLY A 24 22.78 -14.92 14.08
C GLY A 24 23.38 -14.10 15.23
N GLY A 25 22.57 -13.75 16.23
CA GLY A 25 23.02 -13.15 17.49
C GLY A 25 23.63 -14.20 18.45
N SER A 26 24.30 -13.73 19.50
CA SER A 26 24.96 -14.60 20.49
C SER A 26 24.16 -14.75 21.78
N ASP A 27 24.39 -15.83 22.52
CA ASP A 27 23.78 -16.05 23.86
C ASP A 27 24.01 -14.87 24.81
N THR A 28 25.16 -14.21 24.72
CA THR A 28 25.49 -13.02 25.53
C THR A 28 24.58 -11.84 25.20
N GLN A 29 24.17 -11.71 23.94
CA GLN A 29 23.24 -10.67 23.51
C GLN A 29 21.79 -11.00 23.88
N ALA A 30 21.44 -12.28 23.91
CA ALA A 30 20.11 -12.73 24.29
C ALA A 30 19.79 -12.55 25.79
N THR A 31 20.80 -12.64 26.66
CA THR A 31 20.67 -12.41 28.12
C THR A 31 21.15 -11.02 28.55
N ALA A 32 21.48 -10.14 27.60
CA ALA A 32 21.89 -8.78 27.93
C ALA A 32 20.70 -8.01 28.51
N PRO A 33 20.84 -7.36 29.69
CA PRO A 33 19.78 -6.52 30.20
C PRO A 33 19.47 -5.43 29.17
N ALA A 34 18.17 -5.19 28.92
CA ALA A 34 17.74 -4.08 28.07
C ALA A 34 18.52 -2.81 28.45
N PRO A 35 19.00 -2.00 27.49
CA PRO A 35 19.72 -0.78 27.80
C PRO A 35 18.78 0.16 28.56
N VAL A 36 18.85 0.07 29.88
CA VAL A 36 18.21 1.01 30.80
C VAL A 36 19.02 2.28 30.68
N ASP A 37 18.44 3.28 30.03
CA ASP A 37 19.03 4.60 29.88
C ASP A 37 19.22 5.23 31.26
N ARG A 38 20.40 4.99 31.85
CA ARG A 38 20.71 5.34 33.25
C ARG A 38 21.81 6.40 33.35
N THR A 39 22.11 7.10 32.27
CA THR A 39 23.20 8.09 32.25
C THR A 39 22.77 9.41 31.59
N ALA A 40 21.67 9.97 32.07
CA ALA A 40 21.61 11.42 32.20
C ALA A 40 22.46 11.81 33.43
N HIS A 41 23.50 12.62 33.19
CA HIS A 41 24.33 13.32 34.19
C HIS A 41 25.55 12.58 34.76
N GLN A 42 26.62 12.49 33.97
CA GLN A 42 27.96 12.86 34.47
C GLN A 42 28.72 13.58 33.36
N HIS A 43 28.95 14.87 33.57
CA HIS A 43 29.56 15.81 32.64
C HIS A 43 30.88 16.26 33.25
N GLY A 44 31.96 16.18 32.48
CA GLY A 44 33.24 16.83 32.79
C GLY A 44 34.44 15.91 32.63
N GLU A 45 35.11 15.99 31.48
CA GLU A 45 36.47 16.52 31.40
C GLU A 45 36.98 16.48 29.95
N THR A 46 37.62 17.57 29.56
CA THR A 46 38.09 17.91 28.22
C THR A 46 39.25 17.03 27.75
N SER A 47 39.12 16.44 26.55
CA SER A 47 40.25 16.00 25.73
C SER A 47 39.87 16.15 24.26
N THR A 48 40.57 17.02 23.54
CA THR A 48 40.50 17.14 22.07
C THR A 48 41.19 15.93 21.48
N THR A 49 40.45 14.83 21.38
CA THR A 49 40.78 13.71 20.50
C THR A 49 39.89 13.89 19.28
N ALA A 50 40.44 13.79 18.07
CA ALA A 50 39.64 13.75 16.85
C ALA A 50 38.72 12.52 16.93
N THR A 51 37.52 12.71 17.45
CA THR A 51 36.50 11.68 17.54
C THR A 51 36.18 11.26 16.11
N PRO A 52 36.33 9.98 15.75
CA PRO A 52 35.85 9.50 14.46
C PRO A 52 34.37 9.87 14.37
N ARG A 53 34.01 10.64 13.34
CA ARG A 53 32.63 11.09 13.13
C ARG A 53 31.70 9.90 13.26
N GLY A 54 30.86 9.94 14.27
CA GLY A 54 29.87 8.90 14.49
C GLY A 54 28.84 8.96 13.35
N PRO A 55 27.99 7.93 13.23
CA PRO A 55 26.89 7.91 12.26
C PRO A 55 25.90 9.08 12.34
N ARG A 56 26.01 9.93 13.37
CA ARG A 56 25.18 11.12 13.60
C ARG A 56 25.89 12.45 13.31
N ASP A 57 27.16 12.43 12.92
CA ASP A 57 27.94 13.63 12.66
C ASP A 57 27.93 13.94 11.15
N TYR A 58 26.75 14.09 10.55
CA TYR A 58 26.60 14.55 9.17
C TYR A 58 26.37 16.06 9.13
N THR A 59 27.02 16.71 8.16
CA THR A 59 26.76 18.11 7.81
C THR A 59 25.74 18.13 6.68
N LEU A 60 24.56 18.71 6.90
CA LEU A 60 23.63 18.98 5.80
C LEU A 60 24.32 19.96 4.84
N ALA A 61 24.39 19.62 3.56
CA ALA A 61 24.61 20.62 2.54
C ALA A 61 23.31 21.43 2.44
N GLU A 62 23.37 22.76 2.56
CA GLU A 62 22.22 23.59 2.19
C GLU A 62 21.94 23.40 0.68
N GLU A 63 20.97 22.56 0.36
CA GLU A 63 20.38 22.51 -0.98
C GLU A 63 19.70 23.85 -1.30
N PRO A 64 19.71 24.29 -2.56
CA PRO A 64 18.96 25.49 -2.94
C PRO A 64 17.48 25.30 -2.58
N ASP A 65 16.87 26.33 -2.00
CA ASP A 65 15.42 26.44 -1.76
C ASP A 65 14.69 26.52 -3.12
N ASP A 66 14.75 25.45 -3.92
CA ASP A 66 13.85 25.28 -5.05
C ASP A 66 12.48 24.92 -4.45
N ASP A 67 11.65 25.96 -4.29
CA ASP A 67 10.26 25.84 -3.83
C ASP A 67 9.56 24.73 -4.62
N PHE A 68 9.21 23.63 -3.94
CA PHE A 68 8.49 22.52 -4.55
C PHE A 68 7.12 23.01 -5.02
N VAL A 69 6.97 23.23 -6.34
CA VAL A 69 5.69 23.57 -6.97
C VAL A 69 5.05 22.28 -7.50
N PRO A 70 4.02 21.73 -6.83
CA PRO A 70 3.33 20.55 -7.33
C PRO A 70 2.68 20.87 -8.68
N ALA A 71 2.74 19.91 -9.60
CA ALA A 71 2.06 20.02 -10.88
C ALA A 71 0.55 20.25 -10.67
N THR A 72 -0.03 21.14 -11.47
CA THR A 72 -1.47 21.44 -11.39
C THR A 72 -2.28 20.17 -11.67
N PRO A 73 -3.26 19.82 -10.82
CA PRO A 73 -4.02 18.60 -10.99
C PRO A 73 -4.88 18.66 -12.25
N ARG A 74 -4.98 17.53 -12.97
CA ARG A 74 -5.86 17.39 -14.13
C ARG A 74 -7.32 17.67 -13.71
N PRO A 75 -8.12 18.40 -14.52
CA PRO A 75 -9.52 18.65 -14.21
C PRO A 75 -10.32 17.36 -13.98
N ILE A 76 -11.04 17.27 -12.86
CA ILE A 76 -11.86 16.10 -12.46
C ILE A 76 -12.95 15.73 -13.49
N PHE A 77 -13.43 16.71 -14.26
CA PHE A 77 -14.45 16.50 -15.31
C PHE A 77 -13.88 16.10 -16.68
N SER A 78 -12.58 15.85 -16.78
CA SER A 78 -11.94 15.38 -18.04
C SER A 78 -12.20 13.90 -18.36
N GLY A 79 -13.20 13.28 -17.71
CA GLY A 79 -13.56 11.88 -17.93
C GLY A 79 -14.06 11.61 -19.35
N SER A 80 -13.77 10.42 -19.88
CA SER A 80 -14.21 10.05 -21.23
C SER A 80 -15.72 9.77 -21.26
N PRO A 81 -16.53 10.46 -22.09
CA PRO A 81 -17.98 10.22 -22.18
C PRO A 81 -18.31 8.78 -22.58
N ARG A 82 -17.43 8.17 -23.38
CA ARG A 82 -17.54 6.80 -23.84
C ARG A 82 -17.45 5.79 -22.69
N ALA A 83 -16.65 6.06 -21.64
CA ALA A 83 -16.59 5.19 -20.46
C ALA A 83 -17.88 5.25 -19.66
N VAL A 84 -18.45 6.45 -19.51
CA VAL A 84 -19.72 6.65 -18.81
C VAL A 84 -20.84 5.89 -19.52
N LEU A 85 -20.95 6.04 -20.84
CA LEU A 85 -21.93 5.29 -21.64
C LEU A 85 -21.75 3.78 -21.49
N SER A 86 -20.52 3.28 -21.57
CA SER A 86 -20.21 1.86 -21.34
C SER A 86 -20.71 1.37 -19.98
N TRP A 87 -20.40 2.11 -18.91
CA TRP A 87 -20.84 1.77 -17.55
C TRP A 87 -22.37 1.78 -17.41
N VAL A 88 -23.01 2.83 -17.94
CA VAL A 88 -24.47 2.95 -17.92
C VAL A 88 -25.14 1.81 -18.66
N THR A 89 -24.61 1.39 -19.82
CA THR A 89 -25.18 0.26 -20.57
C THR A 89 -24.94 -1.07 -19.86
N VAL A 90 -23.73 -1.30 -19.33
CA VAL A 90 -23.36 -2.54 -18.63
C VAL A 90 -24.21 -2.76 -17.38
N ILE A 91 -24.52 -1.71 -16.62
CA ILE A 91 -25.36 -1.78 -15.41
C ILE A 91 -26.85 -1.66 -15.75
N GLY A 92 -27.18 -0.78 -16.69
CA GLY A 92 -28.55 -0.44 -17.05
C GLY A 92 -29.30 -1.59 -17.72
N ILE A 93 -28.65 -2.37 -18.59
CA ILE A 93 -29.30 -3.50 -19.26
C ILE A 93 -29.75 -4.60 -18.27
N PRO A 94 -28.89 -5.08 -17.34
CA PRO A 94 -29.31 -5.99 -16.28
C PRO A 94 -30.46 -5.43 -15.44
N LEU A 95 -30.42 -4.13 -15.14
CA LEU A 95 -31.46 -3.47 -14.34
C LEU A 95 -32.81 -3.41 -15.10
N ILE A 96 -32.77 -3.13 -16.40
CA ILE A 96 -33.95 -3.20 -17.28
C ILE A 96 -34.48 -4.62 -17.35
N PHE A 97 -33.61 -5.62 -17.53
CA PHE A 97 -34.03 -7.04 -17.50
C PHE A 97 -34.68 -7.42 -16.18
N PHE A 98 -34.11 -7.01 -15.05
CA PHE A 98 -34.67 -7.24 -13.73
C PHE A 98 -36.04 -6.59 -13.58
N ALA A 99 -36.18 -5.32 -13.99
CA ALA A 99 -37.47 -4.62 -13.97
C ALA A 99 -38.52 -5.34 -14.83
N LEU A 100 -38.16 -5.73 -16.05
CA LEU A 100 -39.06 -6.45 -16.96
C LEU A 100 -39.46 -7.83 -16.42
N TRP A 101 -38.57 -8.50 -15.68
CA TRP A 101 -38.86 -9.78 -15.06
C TRP A 101 -39.86 -9.67 -13.90
N VAL A 102 -39.80 -8.57 -13.13
CA VAL A 102 -40.69 -8.32 -12.00
C VAL A 102 -42.08 -7.84 -12.45
N LEU A 103 -42.19 -7.17 -13.60
CA LEU A 103 -43.47 -6.68 -14.13
C LEU A 103 -44.21 -7.79 -14.91
N PRO A 104 -45.32 -8.34 -14.39
CA PRO A 104 -46.10 -9.35 -15.12
C PRO A 104 -46.77 -8.74 -16.36
N GLY A 105 -46.70 -9.45 -17.49
CA GLY A 105 -47.45 -9.12 -18.72
C GLY A 105 -46.63 -8.47 -19.84
N VAL A 106 -45.34 -8.19 -19.64
CA VAL A 106 -44.49 -7.63 -20.70
C VAL A 106 -43.89 -8.75 -21.55
N GLN A 107 -44.49 -9.00 -22.71
CA GLN A 107 -43.94 -9.93 -23.71
C GLN A 107 -42.89 -9.19 -24.56
N LEU A 108 -41.60 -9.43 -24.30
CA LEU A 108 -40.53 -8.92 -25.14
C LEU A 108 -40.43 -9.76 -26.43
N SER A 109 -40.47 -9.08 -27.58
CA SER A 109 -40.12 -9.72 -28.85
C SER A 109 -38.69 -10.25 -28.80
N TRP A 110 -38.44 -11.41 -29.40
CA TRP A 110 -37.12 -12.05 -29.39
C TRP A 110 -36.03 -11.16 -30.02
N TRP A 111 -36.38 -10.27 -30.95
CA TRP A 111 -35.45 -9.28 -31.51
C TRP A 111 -34.98 -8.27 -30.46
N PHE A 112 -35.86 -7.86 -29.53
CA PHE A 112 -35.52 -6.93 -28.45
C PHE A 112 -34.53 -7.54 -27.47
N THR A 113 -34.77 -8.78 -27.05
CA THR A 113 -33.86 -9.49 -26.14
C THR A 113 -32.49 -9.68 -26.80
N THR A 114 -32.47 -10.09 -28.08
CA THR A 114 -31.22 -10.24 -28.84
C THR A 114 -30.46 -8.92 -28.97
N GLY A 115 -31.16 -7.81 -29.27
CA GLY A 115 -30.56 -6.48 -29.35
C GLY A 115 -29.98 -6.00 -28.00
N LEU A 116 -30.67 -6.27 -26.90
CA LEU A 116 -30.20 -5.95 -25.55
C LEU A 116 -28.91 -6.72 -25.21
N TRP A 117 -28.87 -8.03 -25.51
CA TRP A 117 -27.67 -8.83 -25.33
C TRP A 117 -26.50 -8.30 -26.16
N LEU A 118 -26.74 -7.98 -27.43
CA LEU A 118 -25.69 -7.45 -28.31
C LEU A 118 -25.15 -6.11 -27.83
N ALA A 119 -26.03 -5.21 -27.37
CA ALA A 119 -25.64 -3.93 -26.79
C ALA A 119 -24.86 -4.12 -25.48
N TRP A 120 -25.25 -5.08 -24.64
CA TRP A 120 -24.56 -5.38 -23.38
C TRP A 120 -23.15 -5.92 -23.63
N PHE A 121 -22.99 -6.90 -24.53
CA PHE A 121 -21.68 -7.41 -24.90
C PHE A 121 -20.81 -6.32 -25.54
N GLY A 122 -21.37 -5.51 -26.44
CA GLY A 122 -20.66 -4.38 -27.04
C GLY A 122 -20.17 -3.36 -26.01
N ALA A 123 -21.01 -3.02 -25.03
CA ALA A 123 -20.66 -2.13 -23.95
C ALA A 123 -19.65 -2.74 -22.97
N ALA A 124 -19.72 -4.04 -22.68
CA ALA A 124 -18.77 -4.74 -21.84
C ALA A 124 -17.38 -4.80 -22.49
N VAL A 125 -17.31 -5.15 -23.77
CA VAL A 125 -16.07 -5.15 -24.56
C VAL A 125 -15.51 -3.73 -24.65
N SER A 126 -16.33 -2.75 -24.99
CA SER A 126 -15.94 -1.34 -24.98
C SER A 126 -15.36 -0.96 -23.61
N LEU A 127 -16.07 -1.22 -22.51
CA LEU A 127 -15.63 -0.86 -21.17
C LEU A 127 -14.29 -1.51 -20.81
N PHE A 128 -14.10 -2.78 -21.20
CA PHE A 128 -12.85 -3.50 -21.02
C PHE A 128 -11.68 -2.83 -21.74
N TYR A 129 -11.89 -2.33 -22.96
CA TYR A 129 -10.87 -1.56 -23.70
C TYR A 129 -10.63 -0.16 -23.14
N LEU A 130 -11.61 0.45 -22.46
CA LEU A 130 -11.44 1.76 -21.81
C LEU A 130 -10.83 1.67 -20.41
N LEU A 131 -10.83 0.50 -19.79
CA LEU A 131 -10.26 0.34 -18.47
C LEU A 131 -8.75 0.63 -18.55
N PRO A 132 -8.21 1.53 -17.70
CA PRO A 132 -6.78 1.76 -17.65
C PRO A 132 -6.08 0.43 -17.38
N ARG A 133 -5.24 -0.02 -18.32
CA ARG A 133 -4.41 -1.23 -18.17
C ARG A 133 -3.28 -0.99 -17.17
N ASP A 134 -2.98 0.28 -16.92
CA ASP A 134 -1.79 0.75 -16.21
C ASP A 134 -2.04 0.88 -14.70
N ARG A 135 -3.00 0.12 -14.13
CA ARG A 135 -3.22 0.12 -12.67
C ARG A 135 -1.98 -0.38 -11.89
N TYR A 136 -1.01 -0.98 -12.58
CA TYR A 136 0.28 -1.39 -12.03
C TYR A 136 1.38 -0.32 -12.14
N SER A 137 1.23 0.71 -12.98
CA SER A 137 2.28 1.72 -13.22
C SER A 137 2.28 2.86 -12.21
N ARG A 138 1.42 2.83 -11.17
CA ARG A 138 1.58 3.73 -10.01
C ARG A 138 2.66 3.21 -9.03
N ARG A 139 3.40 2.16 -9.39
CA ARG A 139 4.57 1.69 -8.65
C ARG A 139 5.90 2.18 -9.23
N ASP A 140 5.95 2.52 -10.51
CA ASP A 140 7.19 2.96 -11.17
C ASP A 140 7.44 4.47 -11.06
N SER A 141 6.56 5.21 -10.37
CA SER A 141 6.77 6.63 -10.03
C SER A 141 7.42 6.85 -8.66
N ASP A 142 7.71 5.78 -7.91
CA ASP A 142 8.52 5.84 -6.68
C ASP A 142 10.02 5.65 -6.95
N ASP A 143 10.40 5.35 -8.20
CA ASP A 143 11.80 5.05 -8.58
C ASP A 143 12.62 6.32 -8.90
N ASP A 144 11.96 7.48 -8.97
CA ASP A 144 12.63 8.80 -9.08
C ASP A 144 12.77 9.47 -7.70
N TYR A 145 13.10 8.65 -6.68
CA TYR A 145 13.84 9.15 -5.54
C TYR A 145 15.18 9.65 -6.07
N GLY A 146 15.34 10.96 -6.06
CA GLY A 146 16.38 11.68 -6.77
C GLY A 146 17.76 11.06 -6.69
N SER A 147 18.52 11.25 -7.77
CA SER A 147 19.96 11.03 -7.88
C SER A 147 20.79 11.93 -6.92
N GLY A 148 20.36 12.06 -5.66
CA GLY A 148 21.11 12.66 -4.55
C GLY A 148 21.79 11.62 -3.65
N ALA A 149 21.47 10.32 -3.82
CA ALA A 149 22.05 9.24 -3.01
C ALA A 149 23.33 8.62 -3.61
N ARG A 150 24.05 9.33 -4.49
CA ARG A 150 25.36 8.90 -4.99
C ARG A 150 26.45 9.79 -4.41
N VAL A 151 27.09 9.30 -3.35
CA VAL A 151 28.36 9.82 -2.80
C VAL A 151 29.38 8.69 -2.84
#